data_AF-A0A0R1TP52-F1
#
_entry.id   AF-A0A0R1TP52-F1
#
_cell.length_a   1.000
_cell.length_b   1.000
_cell.length_c   1.000
_cell.angle_alpha   90.00
_cell.angle_beta   90.00
_cell.angle_gamma   90.00
#
_symmetry.space_group_name_H-M   'P 1'
#
loop_
_entity.id
_entity.type
_entity.pdbx_description
1 polymer ?
#
loop_
_entity_poly.entity_id
_entity_poly.type
_entity_poly.pdbx_seq_one_letter_code
_entity_poly.pdbx_strand_id
1 'polypeptide(L)'
;MWIERLKDLNVKKKILYLIITVLICMVIGSILWICGEKNSKITVNFVDENGTKLLIKPITYTSKPWLPLFANTLNDSVPGYKLVRHNVFFNDKHQYVTLKFKAKNFDDEMDNLNRAKYIATTFQPMTVPIKNGWQADPYNLSRTYHGKKTGKDSLRIIYSDDGKDWKFLHISYPKINIRDPHITKIGNFWYIIYTKGLIRTKDFKNWERVPWAHSEYFTNKYEWAPEFVKDKYGNYKVVMSGWSRQDNDMANYISDIDVRTGKIANNWRRIQGDFSGNNIDANITYYHGRYIMFYKSYNTEKIMMSVSKKLEGPYKSKELSIDNGNKSVEAPEAVIENGKIRLYYDTYMVNSKGTTVFKGIHYIESNNVSGLKWTSPHQIKAPFVVRHFGIYKQK
;
A
#
# COMPACT_ATOMS: atom_id res chain seq x y z
N MET A 1 86.62 -5.76 -4.46
CA MET A 1 85.94 -5.19 -3.27
C MET A 1 84.58 -4.53 -3.56
N TRP A 2 84.40 -3.68 -4.58
CA TRP A 2 83.11 -2.98 -4.80
C TRP A 2 81.94 -3.89 -5.27
N ILE A 3 82.21 -4.90 -6.10
CA ILE A 3 81.18 -5.82 -6.63
C ILE A 3 80.63 -6.76 -5.55
N GLU A 4 81.45 -7.19 -4.59
CA GLU A 4 81.00 -7.99 -3.44
C GLU A 4 80.13 -7.18 -2.48
N ARG A 5 80.46 -5.90 -2.23
CA ARG A 5 79.62 -4.99 -1.44
C ARG A 5 78.26 -4.73 -2.10
N LEU A 6 78.19 -4.65 -3.43
CA LEU A 6 76.94 -4.49 -4.18
C LEU A 6 76.06 -5.76 -4.16
N LYS A 7 76.67 -6.95 -4.22
CA LYS A 7 75.96 -8.23 -4.03
C LYS A 7 75.38 -8.35 -2.62
N ASP A 8 76.17 -7.98 -1.61
CA ASP A 8 75.74 -7.97 -0.20
C ASP A 8 74.58 -6.96 0.06
N LEU A 9 74.62 -5.78 -0.56
CA LEU A 9 73.53 -4.80 -0.54
C LEU A 9 72.21 -5.34 -1.15
N ASN A 10 72.29 -6.07 -2.27
CA ASN A 10 71.11 -6.69 -2.89
C ASN A 10 70.54 -7.84 -2.07
N VAL A 11 71.40 -8.64 -1.43
CA VAL A 11 70.98 -9.71 -0.51
C VAL A 11 70.30 -9.10 0.73
N LYS A 12 70.88 -8.05 1.32
CA LYS A 12 70.30 -7.32 2.46
C LYS A 12 68.94 -6.70 2.14
N LYS A 13 68.75 -6.12 0.95
CA LYS A 13 67.44 -5.62 0.50
C LYS A 13 66.39 -6.73 0.37
N LYS A 14 66.76 -7.87 -0.22
CA LYS A 14 65.86 -9.03 -0.35
C LYS A 14 65.44 -9.59 1.02
N ILE A 15 66.39 -9.70 1.95
CA ILE A 15 66.12 -10.12 3.33
C ILE A 15 65.19 -9.11 4.02
N LEU A 16 65.43 -7.81 3.85
CA LEU A 16 64.56 -6.77 4.41
C LEU A 16 63.13 -6.83 3.85
N TYR A 17 62.95 -7.00 2.52
CA TYR A 17 61.62 -7.17 1.93
C TYR A 17 60.91 -8.43 2.41
N LEU A 18 61.63 -9.53 2.60
CA LEU A 18 61.07 -10.75 3.16
C LEU A 18 60.59 -10.53 4.60
N ILE A 19 61.40 -9.88 5.44
CA ILE A 19 61.05 -9.54 6.82
C ILE A 19 59.81 -8.63 6.86
N ILE A 20 59.77 -7.58 6.02
CA ILE A 20 58.61 -6.68 5.92
C ILE A 20 57.36 -7.44 5.48
N THR A 21 57.47 -8.32 4.48
CA THR A 21 56.33 -9.11 3.99
C THR A 21 55.80 -10.05 5.07
N VAL A 22 56.70 -10.73 5.78
CA VAL A 22 56.35 -11.63 6.89
C VAL A 22 55.72 -10.86 8.05
N LEU A 23 56.22 -9.68 8.39
CA LEU A 23 55.62 -8.79 9.39
C LEU A 23 54.22 -8.32 8.98
N ILE A 24 54.02 -7.94 7.72
CA ILE A 24 52.69 -7.57 7.20
C ILE A 24 51.73 -8.76 7.28
N CYS A 25 52.16 -9.94 6.87
CA CYS A 25 51.35 -11.17 6.97
C CYS A 25 51.01 -11.53 8.42
N MET A 26 51.96 -11.38 9.35
CA MET A 26 51.71 -11.58 10.78
C MET A 26 50.72 -10.56 11.33
N VAL A 27 50.87 -9.27 11.02
CA VAL A 27 49.93 -8.23 11.47
C VAL A 27 48.52 -8.49 10.91
N ILE A 28 48.39 -8.82 9.61
CA ILE A 28 47.11 -9.20 8.99
C ILE A 28 46.55 -10.45 9.67
N GLY A 29 47.37 -11.48 9.89
CA GLY A 29 46.97 -12.73 10.55
C GLY A 29 46.49 -12.51 11.98
N SER A 30 47.19 -11.69 12.77
CA SER A 30 46.82 -11.33 14.15
C SER A 30 45.53 -10.51 14.19
N ILE A 31 45.34 -9.55 13.27
CA ILE A 31 44.10 -8.79 13.16
C ILE A 31 42.93 -9.72 12.81
N LEU A 32 43.13 -10.66 11.87
CA LEU A 32 42.12 -11.64 11.49
C LEU A 32 41.79 -12.61 12.63
N TRP A 33 42.78 -13.04 13.42
CA TRP A 33 42.58 -13.92 14.58
C TRP A 33 41.83 -13.21 15.71
N ILE A 34 42.24 -11.98 16.08
CA ILE A 34 41.58 -11.17 17.12
C ILE A 34 40.16 -10.77 16.69
N CYS A 35 39.95 -10.44 15.41
CA CYS A 35 38.61 -10.21 14.85
C CYS A 35 37.80 -11.52 14.72
N GLY A 36 38.46 -12.68 14.75
CA GLY A 36 37.87 -14.00 14.56
C GLY A 36 37.02 -14.50 15.73
N GLU A 37 37.20 -13.99 16.95
CA GLU A 37 36.47 -14.50 18.12
C GLU A 37 35.09 -13.87 18.31
N LYS A 38 34.88 -12.63 17.84
CA LYS A 38 33.61 -11.90 18.04
C LYS A 38 32.75 -11.91 16.79
N ASN A 39 31.47 -12.24 16.96
CA ASN A 39 30.46 -12.07 15.91
C ASN A 39 29.77 -10.71 16.08
N SER A 40 29.63 -9.99 14.98
CA SER A 40 28.91 -8.74 14.85
C SER A 40 27.53 -8.97 14.23
N LYS A 41 26.59 -8.05 14.51
CA LYS A 41 25.22 -8.08 13.97
C LYS A 41 24.85 -6.76 13.33
N ILE A 42 24.15 -6.83 12.20
CA ILE A 42 23.48 -5.70 11.57
C ILE A 42 22.01 -6.07 11.34
N THR A 43 21.09 -5.32 11.94
CA THR A 43 19.67 -5.38 11.61
C THR A 43 19.35 -4.34 10.55
N VAL A 44 18.92 -4.80 9.38
CA VAL A 44 18.59 -3.96 8.23
C VAL A 44 17.08 -3.75 8.17
N ASN A 45 16.66 -2.49 8.10
CA ASN A 45 15.32 -2.09 7.71
C ASN A 45 15.31 -1.69 6.24
N PHE A 46 14.31 -2.16 5.49
CA PHE A 46 14.21 -1.99 4.05
C PHE A 46 13.19 -0.92 3.70
N VAL A 47 13.62 0.11 2.97
CA VAL A 47 12.75 1.18 2.45
C VAL A 47 13.03 1.40 0.97
N ASP A 48 12.06 1.94 0.24
CA ASP A 48 12.29 2.41 -1.14
C ASP A 48 13.08 3.74 -1.19
N GLU A 49 13.30 4.29 -2.39
CA GLU A 49 14.06 5.53 -2.60
C GLU A 49 13.45 6.73 -1.87
N ASN A 50 12.12 6.76 -1.82
CA ASN A 50 11.30 7.76 -1.15
C ASN A 50 11.25 7.55 0.38
N GLY A 51 11.77 6.43 0.87
CA GLY A 51 11.85 6.09 2.29
C GLY A 51 10.58 5.44 2.85
N THR A 52 9.69 4.94 1.98
CA THR A 52 8.54 4.13 2.37
C THR A 52 8.98 2.71 2.68
N LYS A 53 8.48 2.13 3.77
CA LYS A 53 8.87 0.77 4.18
C LYS A 53 8.40 -0.26 3.15
N LEU A 54 9.28 -1.20 2.81
CA LEU A 54 8.96 -2.32 1.92
C LEU A 54 8.24 -3.44 2.66
N LEU A 55 7.54 -4.33 1.94
CA LEU A 55 6.77 -5.47 2.46
C LEU A 55 7.67 -6.62 2.97
N ILE A 56 8.76 -6.28 3.64
CA ILE A 56 9.79 -7.21 4.11
C ILE A 56 10.07 -6.89 5.58
N LYS A 57 10.18 -7.95 6.39
CA LYS A 57 10.54 -7.80 7.79
C LYS A 57 12.01 -7.39 7.90
N PRO A 58 12.40 -6.62 8.94
CA PRO A 58 13.82 -6.38 9.18
C PRO A 58 14.57 -7.71 9.31
N ILE A 59 15.76 -7.79 8.70
CA ILE A 59 16.61 -8.98 8.71
C ILE A 59 17.87 -8.66 9.49
N THR A 60 18.27 -9.57 10.38
CA THR A 60 19.53 -9.47 11.12
C THR A 60 20.58 -10.37 10.48
N TYR A 61 21.61 -9.75 9.94
CA TYR A 61 22.79 -10.44 9.39
C TYR A 61 23.85 -10.55 10.48
N THR A 62 24.63 -11.63 10.45
CA THR A 62 25.73 -11.88 11.39
C THR A 62 27.01 -12.17 10.60
N SER A 63 28.11 -11.50 10.96
CA SER A 63 29.43 -11.71 10.33
C SER A 63 30.54 -11.25 11.28
N LYS A 64 31.80 -11.29 10.85
CA LYS A 64 32.92 -10.72 11.61
C LYS A 64 32.92 -9.19 11.49
N PRO A 65 33.36 -8.46 12.54
CA PRO A 65 33.60 -7.03 12.46
C PRO A 65 34.43 -6.65 11.23
N TRP A 66 34.16 -5.47 10.68
CA TRP A 66 34.84 -4.85 9.53
C TRP A 66 34.67 -5.56 8.18
N LEU A 67 34.04 -6.73 8.13
CA LEU A 67 33.64 -7.33 6.85
C LEU A 67 32.49 -6.55 6.20
N PRO A 68 32.40 -6.51 4.87
CA PRO A 68 31.28 -5.88 4.18
C PRO A 68 30.03 -6.77 4.23
N LEU A 69 28.86 -6.14 4.35
CA LEU A 69 27.59 -6.74 4.01
C LEU A 69 27.35 -6.55 2.50
N PHE A 70 27.53 -7.62 1.74
CA PHE A 70 27.49 -7.56 0.28
C PHE A 70 26.11 -7.17 -0.27
N ALA A 71 26.12 -6.35 -1.32
CA ALA A 71 24.91 -5.88 -1.98
C ALA A 71 24.06 -7.03 -2.56
N ASN A 72 24.68 -8.12 -3.03
CA ASN A 72 23.95 -9.27 -3.57
C ASN A 72 23.08 -9.92 -2.48
N THR A 73 23.63 -10.17 -1.30
CA THR A 73 22.88 -10.69 -0.15
C THR A 73 21.69 -9.79 0.23
N LEU A 74 21.88 -8.47 0.15
CA LEU A 74 20.82 -7.50 0.38
C LEU A 74 19.75 -7.51 -0.72
N ASN A 75 20.15 -7.60 -1.99
CA ASN A 75 19.23 -7.63 -3.12
C ASN A 75 18.38 -8.91 -3.14
N ASP A 76 18.97 -10.07 -2.84
CA ASP A 76 18.26 -11.35 -2.79
C ASP A 76 17.19 -11.37 -1.69
N SER A 77 17.38 -10.55 -0.65
CA SER A 77 16.42 -10.39 0.45
C SER A 77 15.23 -9.48 0.11
N VAL A 78 15.28 -8.76 -1.02
CA VAL A 78 14.30 -7.74 -1.39
C VAL A 78 13.78 -7.95 -2.82
N PRO A 79 12.86 -8.92 -3.03
CA PRO A 79 12.31 -9.21 -4.35
C PRO A 79 11.75 -7.98 -5.06
N GLY A 80 12.05 -7.84 -6.35
CA GLY A 80 11.61 -6.74 -7.20
C GLY A 80 12.35 -5.41 -7.03
N TYR A 81 13.28 -5.32 -6.06
CA TYR A 81 14.10 -4.13 -5.85
C TYR A 81 15.60 -4.41 -5.91
N LYS A 82 16.39 -3.33 -6.00
CA LYS A 82 17.86 -3.33 -5.91
C LYS A 82 18.34 -2.20 -5.01
N LEU A 83 19.39 -2.46 -4.23
CA LEU A 83 20.00 -1.51 -3.31
C LEU A 83 20.44 -0.23 -4.04
N VAL A 84 20.08 0.92 -3.50
CA VAL A 84 20.66 2.21 -3.91
C VAL A 84 22.02 2.31 -3.22
N ARG A 85 23.10 2.13 -4.00
CA ARG A 85 24.53 2.14 -3.61
C ARG A 85 24.78 2.47 -2.13
N HIS A 86 25.16 1.46 -1.37
CA HIS A 86 25.63 1.65 0.00
C HIS A 86 26.66 0.58 0.35
N ASN A 87 27.78 1.01 0.94
CA ASN A 87 28.76 0.11 1.51
C ASN A 87 28.47 0.03 3.01
N VAL A 88 27.98 -1.12 3.46
CA VAL A 88 27.70 -1.38 4.87
C VAL A 88 28.75 -2.33 5.38
N PHE A 89 29.38 -1.99 6.50
CA PHE A 89 30.39 -2.83 7.15
C PHE A 89 29.92 -3.20 8.55
N PHE A 90 30.18 -4.44 8.95
CA PHE A 90 29.98 -4.88 10.32
C PHE A 90 30.91 -4.11 11.27
N ASN A 91 30.45 -3.88 12.49
CA ASN A 91 31.23 -3.21 13.54
C ASN A 91 31.24 -4.05 14.83
N ASP A 92 32.05 -3.70 15.81
CA ASP A 92 32.09 -4.32 17.14
C ASP A 92 30.74 -4.36 17.88
N LYS A 93 29.83 -3.42 17.56
CA LYS A 93 28.49 -3.28 18.15
C LYS A 93 27.38 -3.73 17.19
N HIS A 94 26.25 -4.15 17.75
CA HIS A 94 25.03 -4.41 16.98
C HIS A 94 24.51 -3.09 16.37
N GLN A 95 24.45 -3.04 15.05
CA GLN A 95 23.97 -1.89 14.30
C GLN A 95 22.52 -2.07 13.83
N TYR A 96 21.79 -0.96 13.78
CA TYR A 96 20.48 -0.87 13.12
C TYR A 96 20.60 0.12 11.97
N VAL A 97 20.46 -0.37 10.75
CA VAL A 97 20.58 0.45 9.54
C VAL A 97 19.27 0.46 8.77
N THR A 98 18.99 1.56 8.07
CA THR A 98 17.88 1.64 7.13
C THR A 98 18.46 1.85 5.75
N LEU A 99 18.24 0.88 4.86
CA LEU A 99 18.79 0.88 3.51
C LEU A 99 17.70 1.16 2.48
N LYS A 100 18.07 1.99 1.50
CA LYS A 100 17.19 2.41 0.41
C LYS A 100 17.32 1.49 -0.80
N PHE A 101 16.20 1.20 -1.42
CA PHE A 101 16.10 0.32 -2.56
C PHE A 101 15.27 0.98 -3.67
N LYS A 102 15.59 0.66 -4.92
CA LYS A 102 14.84 1.11 -6.10
C LYS A 102 14.29 -0.06 -6.87
N ALA A 103 13.21 0.13 -7.60
CA ALA A 103 12.64 -0.91 -8.45
C ALA A 103 13.72 -1.47 -9.40
N LYS A 104 13.82 -2.79 -9.48
CA LYS A 104 14.86 -3.46 -10.28
C LYS A 104 14.59 -3.26 -11.77
N ASN A 105 13.34 -3.48 -12.17
CA ASN A 105 12.83 -3.50 -13.55
C ASN A 105 11.71 -2.47 -13.73
N PHE A 106 11.99 -1.20 -13.40
CA PHE A 106 10.96 -0.15 -13.36
C PHE A 106 10.21 0.01 -14.69
N ASP A 107 10.92 0.00 -15.82
CA ASP A 107 10.30 0.23 -17.13
C ASP A 107 9.36 -0.94 -17.50
N ASP A 108 9.77 -2.18 -17.26
CA ASP A 108 8.90 -3.36 -17.44
C ASP A 108 7.67 -3.33 -16.52
N GLU A 109 7.82 -2.88 -15.28
CA GLU A 109 6.71 -2.70 -14.33
C GLU A 109 5.70 -1.67 -14.86
N MET A 110 6.17 -0.56 -15.43
CA MET A 110 5.30 0.46 -16.03
C MET A 110 4.61 -0.04 -17.29
N ASP A 111 5.32 -0.78 -18.14
CA ASP A 111 4.74 -1.40 -19.33
C ASP A 111 3.65 -2.42 -18.98
N ASN A 112 3.88 -3.23 -17.96
CA ASN A 112 2.87 -4.15 -17.43
C ASN A 112 1.65 -3.39 -16.87
N LEU A 113 1.89 -2.35 -16.08
CA LEU A 113 0.84 -1.50 -15.54
C LEU A 113 -0.01 -0.83 -16.64
N ASN A 114 0.64 -0.36 -17.71
CA ASN A 114 -0.02 0.29 -18.86
C ASN A 114 -0.81 -0.69 -19.74
N ARG A 115 -0.47 -1.99 -19.72
CA ARG A 115 -1.23 -3.04 -20.42
C ARG A 115 -2.36 -3.62 -19.59
N ALA A 116 -2.24 -3.56 -18.26
CA ALA A 116 -3.19 -4.16 -17.33
C ALA A 116 -4.60 -3.61 -17.52
N LYS A 117 -5.60 -4.50 -17.47
CA LYS A 117 -7.01 -4.10 -17.56
C LYS A 117 -7.47 -3.35 -16.31
N TYR A 118 -7.00 -3.78 -15.14
CA TYR A 118 -7.37 -3.24 -13.84
C TYR A 118 -6.13 -2.80 -13.07
N ILE A 119 -6.22 -1.62 -12.46
CA ILE A 119 -5.26 -1.12 -11.48
C ILE A 119 -6.02 -0.84 -10.21
N ALA A 120 -5.45 -1.21 -9.07
CA ALA A 120 -6.00 -0.84 -7.79
C ALA A 120 -4.96 -0.21 -6.88
N THR A 121 -5.43 0.67 -6.01
CA THR A 121 -4.69 1.13 -4.85
C THR A 121 -5.27 0.51 -3.60
N THR A 122 -4.40 0.06 -2.70
CA THR A 122 -4.74 -0.45 -1.37
C THR A 122 -3.78 0.15 -0.34
N PHE A 123 -4.08 -0.01 0.94
CA PHE A 123 -3.15 0.29 2.01
C PHE A 123 -2.64 -0.99 2.66
N GLN A 124 -1.42 -0.93 3.18
CA GLN A 124 -0.84 -2.01 3.98
C GLN A 124 -0.52 -1.53 5.39
N PRO A 125 -1.05 -2.18 6.44
CA PRO A 125 -0.55 -2.06 7.80
C PRO A 125 0.90 -2.56 7.93
N MET A 126 1.84 -1.64 8.18
CA MET A 126 3.29 -1.96 8.20
C MET A 126 3.86 -2.33 9.57
N THR A 127 3.06 -2.22 10.63
CA THR A 127 3.47 -2.44 12.03
C THR A 127 3.00 -3.77 12.60
N VAL A 128 2.12 -4.48 11.90
CA VAL A 128 1.51 -5.73 12.32
C VAL A 128 1.81 -6.83 11.30
N PRO A 129 2.30 -8.00 11.74
CA PRO A 129 2.61 -9.09 10.83
C PRO A 129 1.34 -9.77 10.33
N ILE A 130 1.41 -10.33 9.12
CA ILE A 130 0.46 -11.33 8.64
C ILE A 130 0.75 -12.66 9.35
N LYS A 131 -0.28 -13.32 9.88
CA LYS A 131 -0.22 -14.65 10.52
C LYS A 131 -1.30 -15.53 9.90
N ASN A 132 -0.91 -16.64 9.28
CA ASN A 132 -1.83 -17.61 8.66
C ASN A 132 -2.84 -16.97 7.69
N GLY A 133 -2.39 -15.99 6.89
CA GLY A 133 -3.25 -15.25 5.96
C GLY A 133 -4.16 -14.19 6.59
N TRP A 134 -4.03 -13.95 7.90
CA TRP A 134 -4.78 -12.92 8.62
C TRP A 134 -3.88 -11.78 9.06
N GLN A 135 -4.39 -10.55 9.00
CA GLN A 135 -3.71 -9.39 9.51
C GLN A 135 -4.62 -8.60 10.45
N ALA A 136 -4.13 -8.30 11.65
CA ALA A 136 -4.83 -7.40 12.55
C ALA A 136 -4.88 -5.98 11.97
N ASP A 137 -5.96 -5.27 12.22
CA ASP A 137 -6.01 -3.84 11.95
C ASP A 137 -5.72 -3.09 13.25
N PRO A 138 -4.59 -2.36 13.37
CA PRO A 138 -4.27 -1.58 14.55
C PRO A 138 -5.16 -0.32 14.66
N TYR A 139 -6.38 -0.35 14.14
CA TYR A 139 -7.29 0.77 13.93
C TYR A 139 -7.44 1.68 15.16
N ASN A 140 -7.58 1.13 16.36
CA ASN A 140 -7.68 1.90 17.61
C ASN A 140 -6.38 2.63 18.00
N LEU A 141 -5.23 2.21 17.47
CA LEU A 141 -3.93 2.86 17.66
C LEU A 141 -3.58 3.85 16.52
N SER A 142 -4.46 4.00 15.52
CA SER A 142 -4.27 4.84 14.32
C SER A 142 -5.01 6.18 14.38
N ARG A 143 -5.88 6.40 15.37
CA ARG A 143 -6.80 7.55 15.44
C ARG A 143 -6.25 8.80 16.15
N THR A 144 -5.08 8.74 16.79
CA THR A 144 -4.50 9.91 17.48
C THR A 144 -3.55 10.68 16.57
N TYR A 145 -4.09 11.68 15.87
CA TYR A 145 -3.35 12.55 14.94
C TYR A 145 -2.60 13.69 15.66
N HIS A 146 -1.91 13.39 16.77
CA HIS A 146 -1.11 14.34 17.58
C HIS A 146 0.39 13.98 17.59
N GLY A 147 0.95 13.62 16.43
CA GLY A 147 2.41 13.59 16.23
C GLY A 147 3.21 12.44 16.88
N LYS A 148 2.60 11.52 17.65
CA LYS A 148 3.29 10.33 18.22
C LYS A 148 2.54 9.00 18.04
N LYS A 149 2.76 8.36 16.87
CA LYS A 149 2.66 6.91 16.47
C LYS A 149 1.25 6.23 16.59
N THR A 150 0.80 5.23 15.80
CA THR A 150 1.44 3.98 15.29
C THR A 150 0.82 3.34 14.01
N GLY A 151 -0.08 3.98 13.26
CA GLY A 151 -0.43 3.52 11.91
C GLY A 151 0.61 4.01 10.90
N LYS A 152 1.40 3.11 10.31
CA LYS A 152 2.24 3.43 9.14
C LYS A 152 1.64 2.78 7.90
N ASP A 153 0.35 3.02 7.69
CA ASP A 153 -0.36 2.43 6.56
C ASP A 153 0.24 3.03 5.30
N SER A 154 0.78 2.16 4.46
CA SER A 154 1.53 2.56 3.28
C SER A 154 0.74 2.18 2.04
N LEU A 155 0.68 3.10 1.08
CA LEU A 155 0.08 2.84 -0.23
C LEU A 155 0.76 1.63 -0.89
N ARG A 156 -0.05 0.79 -1.50
CA ARG A 156 0.37 -0.26 -2.41
C ARG A 156 -0.48 -0.16 -3.66
N ILE A 157 0.15 -0.35 -4.81
CA ILE A 157 -0.55 -0.46 -6.08
C ILE A 157 -0.43 -1.90 -6.53
N ILE A 158 -1.55 -2.44 -6.99
CA ILE A 158 -1.65 -3.76 -7.59
C ILE A 158 -2.31 -3.63 -8.96
N TYR A 159 -2.02 -4.56 -9.86
CA TYR A 159 -2.62 -4.58 -11.19
C TYR A 159 -2.97 -5.99 -11.63
N SER A 160 -3.95 -6.11 -12.53
CA SER A 160 -4.50 -7.38 -12.97
C SER A 160 -5.09 -7.28 -14.38
N ASP A 161 -5.01 -8.37 -15.14
CA ASP A 161 -5.63 -8.49 -16.46
C ASP A 161 -7.05 -9.06 -16.37
N ASP A 162 -7.33 -9.90 -15.36
CA ASP A 162 -8.60 -10.61 -15.19
C ASP A 162 -9.42 -10.11 -13.99
N GLY A 163 -8.82 -9.31 -13.11
CA GLY A 163 -9.36 -8.80 -11.86
C GLY A 163 -9.46 -9.83 -10.74
N LYS A 164 -8.84 -11.01 -10.89
CA LYS A 164 -8.87 -12.12 -9.92
C LYS A 164 -7.46 -12.43 -9.41
N ASP A 165 -6.48 -12.42 -10.31
CA ASP A 165 -5.07 -12.62 -10.01
C ASP A 165 -4.33 -11.28 -10.13
N TRP A 166 -3.82 -10.80 -9.00
CA TRP A 166 -3.23 -9.47 -8.85
C TRP A 166 -1.73 -9.53 -8.60
N LYS A 167 -1.00 -8.64 -9.27
CA LYS A 167 0.45 -8.47 -9.14
C LYS A 167 0.76 -7.19 -8.37
N PHE A 168 1.83 -7.19 -7.58
CA PHE A 168 2.31 -6.01 -6.87
C PHE A 168 3.17 -5.15 -7.79
N LEU A 169 2.94 -3.83 -7.77
CA LEU A 169 3.73 -2.87 -8.53
C LEU A 169 4.97 -2.45 -7.73
N HIS A 170 6.17 -2.73 -8.23
CA HIS A 170 7.42 -2.34 -7.57
C HIS A 170 7.85 -0.93 -8.01
N ILE A 171 7.69 0.05 -7.12
CA ILE A 171 7.97 1.47 -7.36
C ILE A 171 8.45 2.18 -6.09
N SER A 172 8.83 3.45 -6.21
CA SER A 172 9.13 4.32 -5.08
C SER A 172 7.84 4.98 -4.59
N TYR A 173 7.23 4.43 -3.54
CA TYR A 173 5.96 4.87 -2.95
C TYR A 173 6.11 6.16 -2.14
N PRO A 174 5.03 6.95 -1.96
CA PRO A 174 5.10 8.18 -1.17
C PRO A 174 5.22 7.84 0.33
N LYS A 175 6.16 8.49 1.02
CA LYS A 175 6.40 8.29 2.46
C LYS A 175 5.38 9.07 3.30
N ILE A 176 4.11 8.69 3.19
CA ILE A 176 2.98 9.30 3.90
C ILE A 176 2.03 8.20 4.37
N ASN A 177 1.23 8.50 5.40
CA ASN A 177 0.19 7.58 5.86
C ASN A 177 -1.00 7.64 4.89
N ILE A 178 -1.38 6.49 4.33
CA ILE A 178 -2.49 6.36 3.39
C ILE A 178 -3.41 5.25 3.88
N ARG A 179 -4.71 5.54 3.92
CA ARG A 179 -5.77 4.65 4.39
C ARG A 179 -6.96 4.78 3.45
N ASP A 180 -7.59 3.66 3.15
CA ASP A 180 -8.76 3.57 2.26
C ASP A 180 -8.55 4.29 0.90
N PRO A 181 -7.51 3.94 0.11
CA PRO A 181 -7.19 4.68 -1.10
C PRO A 181 -8.01 4.22 -2.32
N HIS A 182 -8.43 5.18 -3.13
CA HIS A 182 -9.03 4.96 -4.44
C HIS A 182 -8.23 5.69 -5.54
N ILE A 183 -8.08 5.06 -6.71
CA ILE A 183 -7.26 5.55 -7.81
C ILE A 183 -8.10 5.92 -9.03
N THR A 184 -7.71 6.98 -9.72
CA THR A 184 -8.22 7.28 -11.05
C THR A 184 -7.16 7.97 -11.91
N LYS A 185 -7.38 8.05 -13.21
CA LYS A 185 -6.53 8.78 -14.15
C LYS A 185 -7.29 9.99 -14.71
N ILE A 186 -6.76 11.19 -14.52
CA ILE A 186 -7.33 12.44 -15.05
C ILE A 186 -6.23 13.16 -15.86
N GLY A 187 -6.40 13.20 -17.18
CA GLY A 187 -5.35 13.64 -18.09
C GLY A 187 -4.09 12.78 -17.95
N ASN A 188 -2.94 13.42 -17.76
CA ASN A 188 -1.64 12.75 -17.64
C ASN A 188 -1.28 12.34 -16.21
N PHE A 189 -2.17 12.56 -15.24
CA PHE A 189 -1.91 12.26 -13.84
C PHE A 189 -2.74 11.08 -13.36
N TRP A 190 -2.11 10.23 -12.57
CA TRP A 190 -2.76 9.30 -11.66
C TRP A 190 -3.04 10.01 -10.35
N TYR A 191 -4.31 10.05 -9.95
CA TYR A 191 -4.76 10.63 -8.70
C TYR A 191 -5.11 9.50 -7.74
N ILE A 192 -4.65 9.60 -6.50
CA ILE A 192 -4.96 8.66 -5.43
C ILE A 192 -5.56 9.46 -4.29
N ILE A 193 -6.86 9.34 -4.16
CA ILE A 193 -7.62 9.90 -3.05
C ILE A 193 -7.59 8.88 -1.91
N TYR A 194 -7.52 9.35 -0.67
CA TYR A 194 -7.47 8.49 0.51
C TYR A 194 -8.04 9.23 1.70
N THR A 195 -8.35 8.51 2.78
CA THR A 195 -8.87 9.11 4.01
C THR A 195 -8.02 10.32 4.44
N LYS A 196 -8.61 11.51 4.34
CA LYS A 196 -8.02 12.83 4.68
C LYS A 196 -6.92 13.35 3.75
N GLY A 197 -6.85 12.88 2.50
CA GLY A 197 -5.86 13.43 1.59
C GLY A 197 -6.01 13.03 0.13
N LEU A 198 -5.20 13.71 -0.68
CA LEU A 198 -5.10 13.46 -2.10
C LEU A 198 -3.64 13.64 -2.52
N ILE A 199 -3.15 12.68 -3.30
CA ILE A 199 -1.86 12.78 -3.98
C ILE A 199 -2.04 12.50 -5.46
N ARG A 200 -1.05 12.89 -6.25
CA ARG A 200 -0.97 12.53 -7.66
C ARG A 200 0.45 12.25 -8.10
N THR A 201 0.57 11.54 -9.21
CA THR A 201 1.85 11.27 -9.88
C THR A 201 1.65 11.18 -11.39
N LYS A 202 2.69 11.51 -12.16
CA LYS A 202 2.77 11.24 -13.60
C LYS A 202 3.53 9.96 -13.91
N ASP A 203 4.41 9.54 -13.00
CA ASP A 203 5.51 8.63 -13.30
C ASP A 203 5.72 7.55 -12.23
N PHE A 204 4.90 7.51 -11.18
CA PHE A 204 5.04 6.58 -10.04
C PHE A 204 6.42 6.61 -9.36
N LYS A 205 7.17 7.71 -9.53
CA LYS A 205 8.43 7.99 -8.83
C LYS A 205 8.28 9.24 -7.97
N ASN A 206 7.72 10.29 -8.57
CA ASN A 206 7.52 11.60 -7.99
C ASN A 206 6.05 11.77 -7.60
N TRP A 207 5.83 12.21 -6.36
CA TRP A 207 4.50 12.31 -5.77
C TRP A 207 4.23 13.74 -5.32
N GLU A 208 3.13 14.29 -5.79
CA GLU A 208 2.66 15.62 -5.44
C GLU A 208 1.48 15.49 -4.48
N ARG A 209 1.50 16.22 -3.36
CA ARG A 209 0.31 16.39 -2.52
C ARG A 209 -0.59 17.45 -3.13
N VAL A 210 -1.87 17.13 -3.25
CA VAL A 210 -2.91 18.08 -3.66
C VAL A 210 -3.61 18.59 -2.41
N PRO A 211 -3.93 19.89 -2.30
CA PRO A 211 -4.63 20.44 -1.15
C PRO A 211 -5.94 19.69 -0.85
N TRP A 212 -6.06 19.18 0.38
CA TRP A 212 -7.27 18.57 0.93
C TRP A 212 -7.91 19.53 1.92
N ALA A 213 -8.99 20.20 1.49
CA ALA A 213 -9.76 21.05 2.38
C ALA A 213 -10.72 20.19 3.20
N HIS A 214 -10.51 20.15 4.52
CA HIS A 214 -11.48 19.55 5.42
C HIS A 214 -12.74 20.42 5.47
N SER A 215 -13.90 19.78 5.39
CA SER A 215 -15.18 20.49 5.52
C SER A 215 -15.52 20.78 6.97
N GLU A 216 -16.03 21.97 7.24
CA GLU A 216 -16.68 22.27 8.52
C GLU A 216 -17.99 21.48 8.70
N TYR A 217 -18.53 20.91 7.62
CA TYR A 217 -19.70 20.06 7.64
C TYR A 217 -19.51 18.81 8.53
N PHE A 218 -18.27 18.34 8.68
CA PHE A 218 -17.97 17.10 9.41
C PHE A 218 -17.47 17.36 10.83
N THR A 219 -17.97 16.57 11.79
CA THR A 219 -17.53 16.61 13.19
C THR A 219 -16.10 16.09 13.29
N ASN A 220 -15.20 16.81 13.97
CA ASN A 220 -13.84 16.36 14.31
C ASN A 220 -13.05 15.72 13.14
N LYS A 221 -13.30 16.13 11.89
CA LYS A 221 -12.68 15.52 10.70
C LYS A 221 -12.94 14.00 10.62
N TYR A 222 -14.14 13.56 10.98
CA TYR A 222 -14.62 12.19 10.77
C TYR A 222 -15.10 12.07 9.31
N GLU A 223 -14.13 11.95 8.42
CA GLU A 223 -14.29 11.73 6.98
C GLU A 223 -13.45 10.54 6.55
N TRP A 224 -14.06 9.54 5.93
CA TRP A 224 -13.47 8.22 5.65
C TRP A 224 -13.75 7.76 4.22
N ALA A 225 -12.88 6.87 3.73
CA ALA A 225 -13.04 6.11 2.50
C ALA A 225 -13.54 6.95 1.30
N PRO A 226 -12.81 8.01 0.92
CA PRO A 226 -13.21 8.79 -0.23
C PRO A 226 -12.94 8.03 -1.54
N GLU A 227 -13.85 8.15 -2.50
CA GLU A 227 -13.75 7.54 -3.83
C GLU A 227 -14.03 8.56 -4.95
N PHE A 228 -13.45 8.32 -6.13
CA PHE A 228 -13.78 9.09 -7.32
C PHE A 228 -14.99 8.49 -8.02
N VAL A 229 -16.00 9.31 -8.29
CA VAL A 229 -17.22 8.90 -9.00
C VAL A 229 -17.38 9.74 -10.26
N LYS A 230 -17.87 9.14 -11.35
CA LYS A 230 -18.27 9.89 -12.54
C LYS A 230 -19.78 10.10 -12.55
N ASP A 231 -20.20 11.33 -12.84
CA ASP A 231 -21.60 11.60 -13.18
C ASP A 231 -21.94 11.06 -14.60
N LYS A 232 -23.22 11.11 -14.96
CA LYS A 232 -23.72 10.65 -16.27
C LYS A 232 -23.13 11.39 -17.48
N TYR A 233 -22.51 12.56 -17.25
CA TYR A 233 -21.83 13.33 -18.28
C TYR A 233 -20.31 13.06 -18.30
N GLY A 234 -19.83 12.17 -17.43
CA GLY A 234 -18.42 11.82 -17.30
C GLY A 234 -17.60 12.77 -16.42
N ASN A 235 -18.22 13.75 -15.76
CA ASN A 235 -17.50 14.64 -14.86
C ASN A 235 -17.18 13.92 -13.55
N TYR A 236 -15.97 14.15 -13.05
CA TYR A 236 -15.54 13.61 -11.77
C TYR A 236 -16.22 14.31 -10.59
N LYS A 237 -16.53 13.52 -9.58
CA LYS A 237 -17.00 13.87 -8.24
C LYS A 237 -16.20 13.07 -7.23
N VAL A 238 -16.31 13.42 -5.96
CA VAL A 238 -15.80 12.64 -4.84
C VAL A 238 -16.96 12.24 -3.94
N VAL A 239 -17.12 10.96 -3.65
CA VAL A 239 -17.96 10.46 -2.57
C VAL A 239 -17.10 10.13 -1.36
N MET A 240 -17.62 10.31 -0.15
CA MET A 240 -16.99 9.85 1.08
C MET A 240 -18.04 9.49 2.13
N SER A 241 -17.64 8.81 3.19
CA SER A 241 -18.44 8.70 4.40
C SER A 241 -18.03 9.74 5.42
N GLY A 242 -18.98 10.41 6.08
CA GLY A 242 -18.67 11.43 7.08
C GLY A 242 -19.69 11.54 8.20
N TRP A 243 -19.23 11.92 9.40
CA TRP A 243 -20.12 12.26 10.51
C TRP A 243 -20.57 13.72 10.42
N SER A 244 -21.84 13.95 10.11
CA SER A 244 -22.38 15.31 9.93
C SER A 244 -22.52 16.04 11.26
N ARG A 245 -22.12 17.32 11.29
CA ARG A 245 -22.44 18.21 12.42
C ARG A 245 -23.92 18.55 12.49
N GLN A 246 -24.58 18.61 11.34
CA GLN A 246 -25.98 19.02 11.22
C GLN A 246 -26.93 17.88 11.60
N ASP A 247 -26.66 16.69 11.07
CA ASP A 247 -27.57 15.53 11.20
C ASP A 247 -27.17 14.60 12.37
N ASN A 248 -25.96 14.77 12.90
CA ASN A 248 -25.37 13.95 13.95
C ASN A 248 -25.38 12.43 13.65
N ASP A 249 -25.20 12.06 12.39
CA ASP A 249 -25.13 10.68 11.92
C ASP A 249 -23.96 10.47 10.94
N MET A 250 -23.63 9.19 10.70
CA MET A 250 -22.63 8.78 9.72
C MET A 250 -23.34 8.40 8.42
N ALA A 251 -23.09 9.16 7.36
CA ALA A 251 -23.69 8.91 6.05
C ALA A 251 -22.69 9.16 4.92
N ASN A 252 -23.10 8.84 3.69
CA ASN A 252 -22.32 9.15 2.50
C ASN A 252 -22.66 10.54 1.92
N TYR A 253 -21.61 11.26 1.53
CA TYR A 253 -21.65 12.63 1.03
C TYR A 253 -20.88 12.73 -0.28
N ILE A 254 -21.30 13.65 -1.14
CA ILE A 254 -20.64 13.90 -2.43
C ILE A 254 -20.25 15.36 -2.58
N SER A 255 -19.08 15.62 -3.15
CA SER A 255 -18.56 16.95 -3.49
C SER A 255 -18.07 16.98 -4.93
N ASP A 256 -18.03 18.17 -5.51
CA ASP A 256 -17.36 18.40 -6.78
C ASP A 256 -15.83 18.39 -6.61
N ILE A 257 -15.13 18.10 -7.69
CA ILE A 257 -13.67 18.17 -7.81
C ILE A 257 -13.30 18.98 -9.05
N ASP A 258 -12.34 19.87 -8.91
CA ASP A 258 -11.71 20.55 -10.03
C ASP A 258 -10.83 19.56 -10.79
N VAL A 259 -11.24 19.17 -11.97
CA VAL A 259 -10.55 18.19 -12.82
C VAL A 259 -9.16 18.66 -13.29
N ARG A 260 -8.88 19.97 -13.32
CA ARG A 260 -7.59 20.52 -13.76
C ARG A 260 -6.55 20.43 -12.65
N THR A 261 -6.96 20.75 -11.43
CA THR A 261 -6.06 20.78 -10.28
C THR A 261 -6.11 19.50 -9.44
N GLY A 262 -7.17 18.72 -9.60
CA GLY A 262 -7.56 17.63 -8.70
C GLY A 262 -8.10 18.12 -7.36
N LYS A 263 -8.25 19.42 -7.13
CA LYS A 263 -8.67 19.96 -5.82
C LYS A 263 -10.15 19.70 -5.58
N ILE A 264 -10.51 19.23 -4.38
CA ILE A 264 -11.91 19.07 -3.97
C ILE A 264 -12.52 20.45 -3.69
N ALA A 265 -13.72 20.70 -4.22
CA ALA A 265 -14.42 21.97 -4.10
C ALA A 265 -14.96 22.24 -2.69
N ASN A 266 -15.10 21.19 -1.87
CA ASN A 266 -15.58 21.22 -0.49
C ASN A 266 -17.07 21.60 -0.36
N ASN A 267 -17.88 21.33 -1.38
CA ASN A 267 -19.32 21.60 -1.43
C ASN A 267 -20.13 20.32 -1.19
N TRP A 268 -19.93 19.73 -0.01
CA TRP A 268 -20.48 18.43 0.36
C TRP A 268 -22.01 18.43 0.42
N ARG A 269 -22.61 17.42 -0.19
CA ARG A 269 -24.05 17.17 -0.24
C ARG A 269 -24.33 15.75 0.19
N ARG A 270 -25.28 15.57 1.12
CA ARG A 270 -25.69 14.24 1.58
C ARG A 270 -26.35 13.46 0.45
N ILE A 271 -25.91 12.21 0.25
CA ILE A 271 -26.60 11.27 -0.64
C ILE A 271 -27.92 10.86 0.01
N GLN A 272 -29.00 10.87 -0.77
CA GLN A 272 -30.37 10.62 -0.30
C GLN A 272 -30.85 9.22 -0.68
N GLY A 273 -31.60 8.56 0.18
CA GLY A 273 -32.16 7.24 -0.10
C GLY A 273 -32.88 6.63 1.09
N ASP A 274 -33.43 5.43 0.89
CA ASP A 274 -34.03 4.60 1.93
C ASP A 274 -32.98 3.77 2.69
N PHE A 275 -31.96 4.44 3.21
CA PHE A 275 -30.85 3.79 3.92
C PHE A 275 -31.26 3.35 5.33
N SER A 276 -30.92 2.11 5.69
CA SER A 276 -31.07 1.59 7.04
C SER A 276 -29.97 2.11 7.96
N GLY A 277 -30.15 3.34 8.45
CA GLY A 277 -29.26 3.99 9.42
C GLY A 277 -27.88 4.37 8.86
N ASN A 278 -26.87 4.27 9.72
CA ASN A 278 -25.50 4.68 9.38
C ASN A 278 -24.95 3.82 8.23
N ASN A 279 -24.31 4.48 7.26
CA ASN A 279 -23.76 3.85 6.07
C ASN A 279 -22.38 4.40 5.74
N ILE A 280 -21.48 3.51 5.30
CA ILE A 280 -20.09 3.84 4.98
C ILE A 280 -19.57 3.12 3.74
N ASP A 281 -18.38 3.54 3.28
CA ASP A 281 -17.59 2.93 2.21
C ASP A 281 -18.41 2.82 0.92
N ALA A 282 -18.94 3.95 0.43
CA ALA A 282 -19.77 3.97 -0.76
C ALA A 282 -18.94 3.91 -2.05
N ASN A 283 -19.21 2.89 -2.87
CA ASN A 283 -18.76 2.78 -4.25
C ASN A 283 -19.93 3.04 -5.20
N ILE A 284 -19.81 4.01 -6.11
CA ILE A 284 -20.89 4.42 -7.02
C ILE A 284 -20.44 4.36 -8.49
N THR A 285 -21.19 3.63 -9.30
CA THR A 285 -20.98 3.53 -10.75
C THR A 285 -22.22 3.94 -11.53
N TYR A 286 -22.06 4.76 -12.56
CA TYR A 286 -23.11 5.03 -13.55
C TYR A 286 -23.14 3.92 -14.60
N TYR A 287 -24.28 3.24 -14.74
CA TYR A 287 -24.48 2.12 -15.65
C TYR A 287 -25.90 2.11 -16.22
N HIS A 288 -26.01 2.10 -17.55
CA HIS A 288 -27.28 1.97 -18.30
C HIS A 288 -28.40 2.91 -17.79
N GLY A 289 -28.10 4.20 -17.69
CA GLY A 289 -29.10 5.21 -17.30
C GLY A 289 -29.34 5.34 -15.80
N ARG A 290 -28.63 4.58 -14.96
CA ARG A 290 -28.82 4.55 -13.50
C ARG A 290 -27.48 4.63 -12.78
N TYR A 291 -27.49 5.16 -11.57
CA TYR A 291 -26.40 5.03 -10.61
C TYR A 291 -26.65 3.80 -9.76
N ILE A 292 -25.64 2.96 -9.64
CA ILE A 292 -25.59 1.78 -8.78
C ILE A 292 -24.58 2.09 -7.69
N MET A 293 -25.01 2.03 -6.43
CA MET A 293 -24.19 2.25 -5.26
C MET A 293 -24.09 0.97 -4.46
N PHE A 294 -22.88 0.59 -4.08
CA PHE A 294 -22.63 -0.40 -3.03
C PHE A 294 -22.11 0.31 -1.80
N TYR A 295 -22.55 -0.10 -0.61
CA TYR A 295 -22.08 0.46 0.66
C TYR A 295 -22.26 -0.56 1.79
N LYS A 296 -21.58 -0.34 2.92
CA LYS A 296 -21.81 -1.13 4.15
C LYS A 296 -22.83 -0.42 5.05
N SER A 297 -23.89 -1.13 5.43
CA SER A 297 -24.79 -0.67 6.52
C SER A 297 -24.22 -1.07 7.87
N TYR A 298 -24.16 -0.14 8.81
CA TYR A 298 -23.81 -0.44 10.20
C TYR A 298 -24.94 -1.15 10.95
N ASN A 299 -26.20 -0.94 10.55
CA ASN A 299 -27.33 -1.54 11.24
C ASN A 299 -27.42 -3.04 10.97
N THR A 300 -27.20 -3.45 9.71
CA THR A 300 -27.28 -4.87 9.32
C THR A 300 -25.90 -5.53 9.26
N GLU A 301 -24.81 -4.76 9.29
CA GLU A 301 -23.43 -5.23 9.07
C GLU A 301 -23.27 -5.99 7.74
N LYS A 302 -24.10 -5.64 6.75
CA LYS A 302 -24.10 -6.21 5.39
C LYS A 302 -23.76 -5.17 4.34
N ILE A 303 -23.34 -5.68 3.18
CA ILE A 303 -23.25 -4.86 1.96
C ILE A 303 -24.66 -4.70 1.39
N MET A 304 -24.99 -3.47 1.07
CA MET A 304 -26.22 -3.06 0.41
C MET A 304 -25.91 -2.71 -1.04
N MET A 305 -26.87 -2.95 -1.92
CA MET A 305 -26.87 -2.41 -3.28
C MET A 305 -28.06 -1.47 -3.42
N SER A 306 -27.81 -0.26 -3.92
CA SER A 306 -28.83 0.72 -4.16
C SER A 306 -28.79 1.28 -5.57
N VAL A 307 -29.95 1.69 -6.06
CA VAL A 307 -30.08 2.20 -7.42
C VAL A 307 -30.83 3.54 -7.43
N SER A 308 -30.36 4.48 -8.24
CA SER A 308 -31.04 5.76 -8.50
C SER A 308 -30.91 6.20 -9.96
N LYS A 309 -31.76 7.14 -10.39
CA LYS A 309 -31.62 7.85 -11.68
C LYS A 309 -30.72 9.09 -11.57
N LYS A 310 -30.46 9.56 -10.35
CA LYS A 310 -29.64 10.76 -10.06
C LYS A 310 -28.51 10.38 -9.11
N LEU A 311 -27.37 11.07 -9.23
CA LEU A 311 -26.16 10.73 -8.48
C LEU A 311 -26.35 10.91 -6.97
N GLU A 312 -27.06 11.97 -6.58
CA GLU A 312 -27.37 12.32 -5.19
C GLU A 312 -28.61 11.59 -4.65
N GLY A 313 -29.27 10.77 -5.46
CA GLY A 313 -30.50 10.06 -5.09
C GLY A 313 -31.81 10.77 -5.49
N PRO A 314 -32.96 10.30 -4.99
CA PRO A 314 -33.09 9.26 -3.95
C PRO A 314 -32.70 7.88 -4.48
N TYR A 315 -31.96 7.13 -3.66
CA TYR A 315 -31.61 5.74 -3.88
C TYR A 315 -32.66 4.79 -3.30
N LYS A 316 -32.84 3.65 -3.98
CA LYS A 316 -33.62 2.50 -3.50
C LYS A 316 -32.70 1.33 -3.20
N SER A 317 -32.72 0.86 -1.96
CA SER A 317 -31.69 -0.01 -1.37
C SER A 317 -32.20 -1.42 -1.13
N LYS A 318 -31.33 -2.39 -1.35
CA LYS A 318 -31.57 -3.80 -1.09
C LYS A 318 -30.33 -4.42 -0.47
N GLU A 319 -30.53 -5.23 0.58
CA GLU A 319 -29.47 -6.02 1.18
C GLU A 319 -28.98 -7.11 0.22
N LEU A 320 -27.66 -7.31 0.16
CA LEU A 320 -27.07 -8.43 -0.55
C LEU A 320 -26.93 -9.64 0.36
N SER A 321 -27.53 -10.75 -0.05
CA SER A 321 -27.36 -12.05 0.61
C SER A 321 -26.02 -12.66 0.21
N ILE A 322 -24.96 -12.31 0.96
CA ILE A 322 -23.61 -12.85 0.78
C ILE A 322 -23.32 -13.88 1.88
N ASP A 323 -23.09 -15.14 1.50
CA ASP A 323 -22.68 -16.19 2.43
C ASP A 323 -21.16 -16.20 2.64
N ASN A 324 -20.71 -15.48 3.67
CA ASN A 324 -19.30 -15.47 4.10
C ASN A 324 -19.03 -16.35 5.33
N GLY A 325 -19.97 -17.22 5.70
CA GLY A 325 -19.96 -17.93 6.97
C GLY A 325 -19.99 -16.96 8.16
N ASN A 326 -19.09 -17.14 9.12
CA ASN A 326 -19.01 -16.32 10.35
C ASN A 326 -18.22 -15.00 10.20
N LYS A 327 -17.89 -14.59 8.96
CA LYS A 327 -17.09 -13.38 8.71
C LYS A 327 -17.99 -12.19 8.37
N SER A 328 -17.62 -11.03 8.87
CA SER A 328 -18.18 -9.74 8.50
C SER A 328 -17.56 -9.22 7.20
N VAL A 329 -18.21 -8.23 6.60
CA VAL A 329 -17.82 -7.60 5.33
C VAL A 329 -17.75 -6.08 5.44
N GLU A 330 -16.85 -5.45 4.68
CA GLU A 330 -16.74 -3.99 4.54
C GLU A 330 -16.06 -3.59 3.23
N ALA A 331 -15.91 -2.28 2.97
CA ALA A 331 -15.19 -1.74 1.83
C ALA A 331 -15.61 -2.32 0.46
N PRO A 332 -16.90 -2.25 0.09
CA PRO A 332 -17.35 -2.74 -1.20
C PRO A 332 -16.76 -1.91 -2.35
N GLU A 333 -16.23 -2.58 -3.37
CA GLU A 333 -15.74 -1.97 -4.60
C GLU A 333 -16.29 -2.77 -5.79
N ALA A 334 -16.92 -2.13 -6.77
CA ALA A 334 -17.56 -2.85 -7.88
C ALA A 334 -17.01 -2.48 -9.25
N VAL A 335 -16.82 -3.52 -10.08
CA VAL A 335 -16.61 -3.38 -11.52
C VAL A 335 -17.85 -3.87 -12.24
N ILE A 336 -18.46 -3.00 -13.04
CA ILE A 336 -19.65 -3.32 -13.85
C ILE A 336 -19.29 -3.27 -15.34
N GLU A 337 -19.49 -4.36 -16.05
CA GLU A 337 -19.15 -4.50 -17.47
C GLU A 337 -20.05 -5.52 -18.17
N ASN A 338 -20.59 -5.16 -19.34
CA ASN A 338 -21.35 -6.07 -20.21
C ASN A 338 -22.48 -6.83 -19.46
N GLY A 339 -23.22 -6.14 -18.60
CA GLY A 339 -24.30 -6.70 -17.80
C GLY A 339 -23.86 -7.51 -16.59
N LYS A 340 -22.55 -7.68 -16.39
CA LYS A 340 -21.94 -8.41 -15.29
C LYS A 340 -21.43 -7.45 -14.22
N ILE A 341 -21.53 -7.89 -12.97
CA ILE A 341 -20.97 -7.19 -11.81
C ILE A 341 -19.95 -8.12 -11.18
N ARG A 342 -18.76 -7.59 -10.90
CA ARG A 342 -17.87 -8.18 -9.91
C ARG A 342 -17.79 -7.22 -8.74
N LEU A 343 -18.24 -7.68 -7.58
CA LEU A 343 -18.20 -6.94 -6.33
C LEU A 343 -17.08 -7.51 -5.47
N TYR A 344 -16.14 -6.66 -5.10
CA TYR A 344 -15.07 -6.95 -4.16
C TYR A 344 -15.40 -6.40 -2.79
N TYR A 345 -14.89 -7.02 -1.73
CA TYR A 345 -15.07 -6.54 -0.35
C TYR A 345 -14.04 -7.16 0.59
N ASP A 346 -13.75 -6.45 1.68
CA ASP A 346 -12.93 -6.95 2.77
C ASP A 346 -13.71 -7.99 3.59
N THR A 347 -13.01 -9.02 4.07
CA THR A 347 -13.56 -9.97 5.04
C THR A 347 -12.81 -9.92 6.35
N TYR A 348 -13.57 -9.89 7.45
CA TYR A 348 -12.99 -9.76 8.78
C TYR A 348 -13.77 -10.52 9.85
N MET A 349 -13.12 -10.65 11.00
CA MET A 349 -13.73 -11.17 12.21
C MET A 349 -13.08 -10.49 13.42
N VAL A 350 -13.81 -10.45 14.53
CA VAL A 350 -13.32 -9.96 15.80
C VAL A 350 -12.82 -11.15 16.59
N ASN A 351 -11.54 -11.14 16.97
CA ASN A 351 -10.98 -12.22 17.79
C ASN A 351 -11.43 -12.11 19.25
N SER A 352 -11.10 -13.12 20.07
CA SER A 352 -11.46 -13.16 21.50
C SER A 352 -10.92 -11.99 22.35
N LYS A 353 -9.98 -11.20 21.82
CA LYS A 353 -9.41 -10.00 22.46
C LYS A 353 -10.06 -8.71 21.96
N GLY A 354 -11.16 -8.79 21.21
CA GLY A 354 -11.82 -7.62 20.63
C GLY A 354 -11.04 -6.97 19.48
N THR A 355 -10.00 -7.62 18.94
CA THR A 355 -9.21 -7.08 17.82
C THR A 355 -9.78 -7.55 16.49
N THR A 356 -10.05 -6.61 15.59
CA THR A 356 -10.45 -6.91 14.21
C THR A 356 -9.27 -7.46 13.42
N VAL A 357 -9.45 -8.65 12.85
CA VAL A 357 -8.49 -9.31 11.96
C VAL A 357 -9.10 -9.55 10.59
N PHE A 358 -8.30 -9.34 9.56
CA PHE A 358 -8.73 -9.34 8.17
C PHE A 358 -8.07 -10.44 7.38
N LYS A 359 -8.85 -11.11 6.53
CA LYS A 359 -8.36 -12.14 5.59
C LYS A 359 -8.05 -11.57 4.21
N GLY A 360 -8.34 -10.29 4.03
CA GLY A 360 -8.22 -9.55 2.79
C GLY A 360 -9.44 -9.71 1.87
N ILE A 361 -9.25 -9.22 0.65
CA ILE A 361 -10.33 -9.05 -0.33
C ILE A 361 -10.87 -10.38 -0.87
N HIS A 362 -12.19 -10.47 -0.86
CA HIS A 362 -12.96 -11.48 -1.58
C HIS A 362 -13.77 -10.80 -2.68
N TYR A 363 -14.25 -11.59 -3.65
CA TYR A 363 -15.17 -11.14 -4.67
C TYR A 363 -16.31 -12.12 -4.89
N ILE A 364 -17.43 -11.59 -5.35
CA ILE A 364 -18.57 -12.32 -5.90
C ILE A 364 -18.91 -11.75 -7.27
N GLU A 365 -19.45 -12.60 -8.15
CA GLU A 365 -19.83 -12.22 -9.50
C GLU A 365 -21.35 -12.40 -9.69
N SER A 366 -21.98 -11.48 -10.42
CA SER A 366 -23.33 -11.66 -10.94
C SER A 366 -23.32 -11.46 -12.45
N ASN A 367 -23.94 -12.38 -13.17
CA ASN A 367 -24.09 -12.27 -14.63
C ASN A 367 -25.26 -11.38 -15.07
N ASN A 368 -26.02 -10.83 -14.11
CA ASN A 368 -27.16 -9.97 -14.42
C ASN A 368 -27.39 -8.95 -13.31
N VAL A 369 -27.12 -7.68 -13.62
CA VAL A 369 -27.34 -6.50 -12.76
C VAL A 369 -28.78 -6.41 -12.23
N SER A 370 -29.78 -6.92 -12.96
CA SER A 370 -31.20 -6.83 -12.58
C SER A 370 -31.70 -8.04 -11.79
N GLY A 371 -31.05 -9.21 -11.93
CA GLY A 371 -31.46 -10.46 -11.27
C GLY A 371 -30.69 -10.79 -10.00
N LEU A 372 -29.49 -10.21 -9.81
CA LEU A 372 -28.61 -10.31 -8.63
C LEU A 372 -28.49 -11.73 -8.05
N LYS A 373 -28.28 -12.73 -8.92
CA LYS A 373 -27.77 -14.04 -8.49
C LYS A 373 -26.26 -13.93 -8.40
N TRP A 374 -25.71 -14.16 -7.21
CA TRP A 374 -24.29 -14.05 -6.91
C TRP A 374 -23.64 -15.43 -6.88
N THR A 375 -22.39 -15.51 -7.33
CA THR A 375 -21.54 -16.68 -7.07
C THR A 375 -21.20 -16.77 -5.58
N SER A 376 -20.69 -17.93 -5.16
CA SER A 376 -20.03 -18.05 -3.87
C SER A 376 -18.82 -17.08 -3.79
N PRO A 377 -18.44 -16.63 -2.57
CA PRO A 377 -17.26 -15.80 -2.38
C PRO A 377 -15.95 -16.50 -2.77
N HIS A 378 -15.09 -15.77 -3.47
CA HIS A 378 -13.74 -16.20 -3.81
C HIS A 378 -12.72 -15.18 -3.32
N GLN A 379 -11.64 -15.62 -2.68
CA GLN A 379 -10.54 -14.73 -2.32
C GLN A 379 -9.74 -14.35 -3.59
N ILE A 380 -9.32 -13.09 -3.72
CA ILE A 380 -8.39 -12.71 -4.79
C ILE A 380 -7.02 -13.37 -4.56
N LYS A 381 -6.26 -13.64 -5.62
CA LYS A 381 -4.85 -14.02 -5.47
C LYS A 381 -4.01 -12.75 -5.50
N ALA A 382 -3.26 -12.50 -4.43
CA ALA A 382 -2.37 -11.34 -4.30
C ALA A 382 -1.14 -11.70 -3.46
N PRO A 383 0.00 -11.01 -3.64
CA PRO A 383 1.25 -11.31 -2.93
C PRO A 383 1.25 -10.93 -1.44
N PHE A 384 0.20 -10.29 -0.95
CA PHE A 384 0.00 -9.91 0.45
C PHE A 384 -1.50 -9.86 0.78
N VAL A 385 -1.83 -9.65 2.06
CA VAL A 385 -3.21 -9.42 2.50
C VAL A 385 -3.64 -8.02 2.08
N VAL A 386 -4.29 -7.94 0.92
CA VAL A 386 -4.89 -6.72 0.38
C VAL A 386 -6.08 -6.34 1.25
N ARG A 387 -6.15 -5.07 1.65
CA ARG A 387 -7.28 -4.45 2.36
C ARG A 387 -7.98 -3.45 1.44
N HIS A 388 -9.15 -2.93 1.82
CA HIS A 388 -9.83 -1.76 1.23
C HIS A 388 -9.08 -1.15 0.03
N PHE A 389 -9.59 -1.39 -1.18
CA PHE A 389 -8.90 -1.04 -2.40
C PHE A 389 -9.86 -0.48 -3.45
N GLY A 390 -9.52 0.66 -4.04
CA GLY A 390 -10.28 1.26 -5.14
C GLY A 390 -9.68 0.90 -6.49
N ILE A 391 -10.53 0.64 -7.49
CA ILE A 391 -10.13 0.10 -8.79
C ILE A 391 -10.32 1.14 -9.91
N TYR A 392 -9.26 1.36 -10.67
CA TYR A 392 -9.32 1.98 -11.99
C TYR A 392 -9.30 0.90 -13.08
N LYS A 393 -10.40 0.83 -13.85
CA LYS A 393 -10.48 0.03 -15.08
C LYS A 393 -9.93 0.85 -16.26
N GLN A 394 -8.92 0.34 -16.95
CA GLN A 394 -8.29 1.05 -18.08
C GLN A 394 -9.06 0.91 -19.41
N LYS A 395 -9.64 -0.26 -19.67
CA LYS A 395 -10.31 -0.63 -20.93
C LYS A 395 -11.53 -1.48 -20.65
#